data_AF-A0A8S0SJS4-F1
#
_entry.id   AF-A0A8S0SJS4-F1
#
_cell.length_a   1.000
_cell.length_b   1.000
_cell.length_c   1.000
_cell.angle_alpha   90.00
_cell.angle_beta   90.00
_cell.angle_gamma   90.00
#
_symmetry.space_group_name_H-M   'P 1'
#
loop_
_entity.id
_entity.type
_entity.pdbx_description
1 polymer ?
#
loop_
_entity_poly.entity_id
_entity_poly.type
_entity_poly.pdbx_seq_one_letter_code
_entity_poly.pdbx_strand_id
1 'polypeptide(L)'
;MLRNVESQEISQGRYKPIKLIYHPGEPFYVIKQPAKITAVFPMRFKEKTDVIIATAFFQKLVVVGSTGACAKAPHYIWSPIPPPELREPIEDLSTNGGFLSLDITFHLMEGKKLDKTVWNLLKFYTFVKYHVKSTRGFIHRRLRMRLGNLVEILQNAGIEEEQIKNEVQGMSRIFCI
;
A
#
# COMPACT_ATOMS: atom_id res chain seq x y z
N MET A 1 -29.52 12.89 -4.23
CA MET A 1 -29.45 14.17 -4.95
C MET A 1 -28.09 14.24 -5.64
N LEU A 2 -28.01 13.88 -6.93
CA LEU A 2 -26.77 13.97 -7.72
C LEU A 2 -26.60 15.43 -8.14
N ARG A 3 -25.61 16.13 -7.57
CA ARG A 3 -25.34 17.54 -7.86
C ARG A 3 -24.67 17.63 -9.23
N ASN A 4 -25.21 18.43 -10.14
CA ASN A 4 -24.66 18.60 -11.48
C ASN A 4 -23.33 19.36 -11.40
N VAL A 5 -22.23 18.74 -11.88
CA VAL A 5 -20.84 19.19 -11.68
C VAL A 5 -20.37 20.20 -12.74
N GLU A 6 -21.22 20.52 -13.73
CA GLU A 6 -20.84 21.35 -14.88
C GLU A 6 -20.63 22.84 -14.56
N SER A 7 -21.12 23.34 -13.43
CA SER A 7 -21.17 24.79 -13.17
C SER A 7 -19.93 25.38 -12.48
N GLN A 8 -18.76 24.73 -12.53
CA GLN A 8 -17.57 25.21 -11.80
C GLN A 8 -16.28 25.11 -12.63
N GLU A 9 -16.23 25.93 -13.69
CA GLU A 9 -15.02 26.16 -14.48
C GLU A 9 -14.04 27.09 -13.75
N ILE A 10 -12.76 26.72 -13.74
CA ILE A 10 -11.66 27.65 -13.50
C ILE A 10 -10.75 27.58 -14.74
N SER A 11 -10.19 28.73 -15.11
CA SER A 11 -9.35 28.98 -16.28
C SER A 11 -8.43 27.79 -16.66
N GLN A 12 -8.46 27.43 -17.96
CA GLN A 12 -7.76 26.29 -18.60
C GLN A 12 -8.46 24.91 -18.58
N GLY A 13 -9.80 24.87 -18.53
CA GLY A 13 -10.56 23.63 -18.73
C GLY A 13 -10.43 22.59 -17.60
N ARG A 14 -9.96 23.03 -16.42
CA ARG A 14 -9.89 22.23 -15.20
C ARG A 14 -11.05 22.59 -14.30
N TYR A 15 -11.81 21.58 -13.86
CA TYR A 15 -12.90 21.78 -12.90
C TYR A 15 -12.35 21.83 -11.48
N LYS A 16 -13.02 22.59 -10.60
CA LYS A 16 -12.66 22.64 -9.18
C LYS A 16 -12.63 21.22 -8.58
N PRO A 17 -11.57 20.83 -7.83
CA PRO A 17 -11.51 19.52 -7.20
C PRO A 17 -12.71 19.28 -6.28
N ILE A 18 -13.35 18.13 -6.42
CA ILE A 18 -14.46 17.70 -5.57
C ILE A 18 -13.91 16.81 -4.47
N LYS A 19 -14.11 17.22 -3.22
CA LYS A 19 -13.80 16.41 -2.04
C LYS A 19 -14.92 15.41 -1.80
N LEU A 20 -14.59 14.12 -1.77
CA LEU A 20 -15.51 13.04 -1.45
C LEU A 20 -15.12 12.40 -0.12
N ILE A 21 -16.09 12.31 0.80
CA ILE A 21 -15.91 11.70 2.12
C ILE A 21 -16.81 10.48 2.19
N TYR A 22 -16.24 9.31 1.88
CA TYR A 22 -16.92 8.03 2.04
C TYR A 22 -16.55 7.36 3.36
N HIS A 23 -15.27 7.45 3.75
CA HIS A 23 -14.77 7.03 5.05
C HIS A 23 -14.45 8.27 5.91
N PRO A 24 -14.98 8.36 7.14
CA PRO A 24 -14.68 9.49 8.03
C PRO A 24 -13.17 9.65 8.26
N GLY A 25 -12.65 10.86 8.07
CA GLY A 25 -11.22 11.18 8.21
C GLY A 25 -10.34 10.84 7.00
N GLU A 26 -10.93 10.20 5.97
CA GLU A 26 -10.20 9.65 4.82
C GLU A 26 -10.85 10.13 3.51
N PRO A 27 -10.81 11.45 3.24
CA PRO A 27 -11.34 12.00 2.00
C PRO A 27 -10.47 11.58 0.82
N PHE A 28 -11.08 11.45 -0.35
CA PHE A 28 -10.36 11.47 -1.63
C PHE A 28 -10.93 12.56 -2.53
N TYR A 29 -10.14 13.01 -3.49
CA TYR A 29 -10.47 14.14 -4.35
C TYR A 29 -10.66 13.66 -5.78
N VAL A 30 -11.65 14.22 -6.48
CA VAL A 30 -11.90 13.94 -7.89
C VAL A 30 -11.75 15.23 -8.66
N ILE A 31 -10.89 15.19 -9.68
CA ILE A 31 -10.60 16.32 -10.56
C ILE A 31 -10.99 15.90 -11.97
N LYS A 32 -11.94 16.63 -12.56
CA LYS A 32 -12.32 16.43 -13.97
C LYS A 32 -11.38 17.24 -14.86
N GLN A 33 -10.80 16.57 -15.85
CA GLN A 33 -10.01 17.15 -16.93
C GLN A 33 -10.68 16.87 -18.28
N PRO A 34 -10.31 17.57 -19.37
CA PRO A 34 -10.99 17.41 -20.66
C PRO A 34 -11.00 15.98 -21.23
N ALA A 35 -9.94 15.19 -20.98
CA ALA A 35 -9.80 13.83 -21.53
C ALA A 35 -9.84 12.72 -20.47
N LYS A 36 -9.81 13.05 -19.17
CA LYS A 36 -9.72 12.08 -18.07
C LYS A 36 -10.30 12.61 -16.77
N ILE A 37 -10.56 11.70 -15.84
CA ILE A 37 -10.87 12.00 -14.45
C ILE A 37 -9.69 11.52 -13.61
N THR A 38 -9.16 12.38 -12.75
CA THR A 38 -8.11 12.02 -11.80
C THR A 38 -8.70 11.89 -10.40
N ALA A 39 -8.57 10.70 -9.80
CA ALA A 39 -8.93 10.47 -8.40
C ALA A 39 -7.67 10.46 -7.54
N VAL A 40 -7.59 11.38 -6.57
CA VAL A 40 -6.42 11.55 -5.69
C VAL A 40 -6.74 11.11 -4.27
N PHE A 41 -5.97 10.15 -3.77
CA PHE A 41 -6.11 9.56 -2.45
C PHE A 41 -4.94 9.97 -1.54
N PRO A 42 -5.17 10.84 -0.53
CA PRO A 42 -4.21 11.10 0.54
C PRO A 42 -4.18 9.91 1.50
N MET A 43 -3.05 9.22 1.58
CA MET A 43 -2.93 7.96 2.32
C MET A 43 -2.31 8.17 3.70
N ARG A 44 -3.11 7.95 4.76
CA ARG A 44 -2.69 8.16 6.16
C ARG A 44 -2.63 6.85 6.94
N PHE A 45 -1.50 6.62 7.59
CA PHE A 45 -1.27 5.43 8.43
C PHE A 45 -0.90 5.83 9.85
N LYS A 46 -1.39 5.09 10.85
CA LYS A 46 -1.08 5.38 12.26
C LYS A 46 0.36 4.99 12.61
N GLU A 47 0.84 3.87 12.08
CA GLU A 47 2.13 3.30 12.43
C GLU A 47 3.19 3.60 11.37
N LYS A 48 4.42 3.92 11.81
CA LYS A 48 5.55 4.20 10.90
C LYS A 48 5.90 3.01 10.01
N THR A 49 5.75 1.78 10.53
CA THR A 49 5.96 0.55 9.75
C THR A 49 4.99 0.43 8.59
N ASP A 50 3.72 0.79 8.83
CA ASP A 50 2.67 0.73 7.81
C ASP A 50 2.93 1.77 6.71
N VAL A 51 3.49 2.95 7.06
CA VAL A 51 3.93 3.96 6.08
C VAL A 51 5.02 3.40 5.16
N ILE A 52 6.01 2.68 5.70
CA ILE A 52 7.10 2.09 4.91
C ILE A 52 6.56 1.03 3.96
N ILE A 53 5.70 0.13 4.47
CA ILE A 53 5.08 -0.93 3.67
C ILE A 53 4.19 -0.33 2.57
N ALA A 54 3.37 0.67 2.90
CA ALA A 54 2.50 1.35 1.96
C ALA A 54 3.29 2.07 0.86
N THR A 55 4.35 2.79 1.22
CA THR A 55 5.22 3.47 0.26
C THR A 55 5.82 2.49 -0.74
N ALA A 56 6.36 1.36 -0.26
CA ALA A 56 6.89 0.31 -1.12
C ALA A 56 5.82 -0.29 -2.03
N PHE A 57 4.60 -0.51 -1.49
CA PHE A 57 3.45 -0.97 -2.26
C PHE A 57 3.07 0.00 -3.38
N PHE A 58 2.98 1.30 -3.10
CA PHE A 58 2.61 2.31 -4.10
C PHE A 58 3.68 2.48 -5.18
N GLN A 59 4.95 2.52 -4.80
CA GLN A 59 6.05 2.55 -5.77
C GLN A 59 5.98 1.35 -6.71
N LYS A 60 5.76 0.14 -6.16
CA LYS A 60 5.59 -1.06 -6.99
C LYS A 60 4.33 -1.00 -7.85
N LEU A 61 3.23 -0.49 -7.32
CA LEU A 61 1.97 -0.32 -8.06
C LEU A 61 2.14 0.60 -9.26
N VAL A 62 2.84 1.72 -9.12
CA VAL A 62 3.14 2.64 -10.23
C VAL A 62 3.97 1.94 -11.31
N VAL A 63 5.01 1.20 -10.90
CA VAL A 63 5.87 0.44 -11.83
C VAL A 63 5.06 -0.62 -12.57
N VAL A 64 4.29 -1.45 -11.86
CA VAL A 64 3.49 -2.53 -12.47
C VAL A 64 2.35 -1.97 -13.32
N GLY A 65 1.69 -0.91 -12.87
CA GLY A 65 0.62 -0.25 -13.60
C GLY A 65 1.08 0.37 -14.92
N SER A 66 2.38 0.67 -15.04
CA SER A 66 2.99 1.18 -16.28
C SER A 66 3.42 0.07 -17.24
N THR A 67 3.29 -1.21 -16.85
CA THR A 67 3.61 -2.34 -17.72
C THR A 67 2.48 -2.66 -18.70
N GLY A 68 2.83 -3.19 -19.88
CA GLY A 68 1.85 -3.57 -20.90
C GLY A 68 0.84 -4.64 -20.45
N ALA A 69 1.16 -5.44 -19.43
CA ALA A 69 0.23 -6.38 -18.82
C ALA A 69 -1.01 -5.70 -18.20
N CYS A 70 -0.88 -4.43 -17.82
CA CYS A 70 -1.94 -3.62 -17.24
C CYS A 70 -2.43 -2.52 -18.20
N ALA A 71 -2.32 -2.70 -19.53
CA ALA A 71 -2.68 -1.67 -20.51
C ALA A 71 -4.14 -1.15 -20.40
N LYS A 72 -5.06 -1.92 -19.80
CA LYS A 72 -6.46 -1.53 -19.56
C LYS A 72 -6.72 -0.94 -18.17
N ALA A 73 -5.70 -0.86 -17.32
CA ALA A 73 -5.82 -0.30 -15.98
C ALA A 73 -5.72 1.23 -16.00
N PRO A 74 -6.24 1.92 -14.98
CA PRO A 74 -5.96 3.34 -14.77
C PRO A 74 -4.46 3.58 -14.69
N HIS A 75 -4.01 4.75 -15.12
CA HIS A 75 -2.62 5.15 -14.88
C HIS A 75 -2.46 5.58 -13.43
N TYR A 76 -1.44 5.03 -12.75
CA TYR A 76 -1.17 5.28 -11.34
C TYR A 76 0.03 6.20 -11.18
N ILE A 77 -0.10 7.20 -10.32
CA ILE A 77 0.98 8.14 -9.96
C ILE A 77 1.03 8.20 -8.44
N TRP A 78 2.23 8.11 -7.86
CA TRP A 78 2.45 8.32 -6.44
C TRP A 78 3.42 9.48 -6.22
N SER A 79 3.08 10.37 -5.28
CA SER A 79 3.92 11.49 -4.89
C SER A 79 3.83 11.71 -3.38
N PRO A 80 4.94 12.04 -2.69
CA PRO A 80 4.89 12.43 -1.28
C PRO A 80 4.25 13.81 -1.07
N ILE A 81 4.23 14.65 -2.11
CA ILE A 81 3.71 16.03 -2.07
C ILE A 81 2.35 16.07 -2.79
N PRO A 82 1.38 16.88 -2.33
CA PRO A 82 0.10 17.00 -3.01
C PRO A 82 0.27 17.38 -4.49
N PRO A 83 -0.55 16.80 -5.38
CA PRO A 83 -0.54 17.19 -6.79
C PRO A 83 -0.93 18.67 -6.93
N PRO A 84 -0.37 19.40 -7.91
CA PRO A 84 -0.57 20.85 -8.06
C PRO A 84 -2.04 21.27 -8.04
N GLU A 85 -2.91 20.43 -8.61
CA GLU A 85 -4.36 20.63 -8.69
C GLU A 85 -5.03 20.78 -7.32
N LEU A 86 -4.43 20.24 -6.26
CA LEU A 86 -4.96 20.31 -4.90
C LEU A 86 -4.28 21.38 -4.03
N ARG A 87 -3.12 21.91 -4.43
CA ARG A 87 -2.29 22.79 -3.57
C ARG A 87 -2.92 24.14 -3.26
N GLU A 88 -3.63 24.73 -4.21
CA GLU A 88 -4.25 26.05 -4.06
C GLU A 88 -5.65 26.01 -3.41
N PRO A 89 -6.54 25.04 -3.72
CA PRO A 89 -7.92 25.11 -3.26
C PRO A 89 -8.23 24.46 -1.89
N ILE A 90 -7.31 23.71 -1.26
CA ILE A 90 -7.66 22.85 -0.11
C ILE A 90 -6.68 23.05 1.07
N GLU A 91 -7.22 23.56 2.17
CA GLU A 91 -6.55 23.58 3.48
C GLU A 91 -6.58 22.17 4.11
N ASP A 92 -5.44 21.73 4.66
CA ASP A 92 -5.18 20.40 5.25
C ASP A 92 -5.11 19.19 4.28
N LEU A 93 -4.05 19.17 3.48
CA LEU A 93 -3.61 17.99 2.71
C LEU A 93 -2.52 17.19 3.43
N SER A 94 -2.35 17.36 4.75
CA SER A 94 -1.28 16.67 5.48
C SER A 94 -1.44 15.15 5.38
N THR A 95 -0.40 14.44 4.97
CA THR A 95 -0.41 12.98 4.86
C THR A 95 0.98 12.40 5.05
N ASN A 96 1.08 11.20 5.64
CA ASN A 96 2.36 10.54 5.87
C ASN A 96 2.66 9.40 4.90
N GLY A 97 1.66 8.85 4.20
CA GLY A 97 1.83 7.83 3.16
C GLY A 97 1.84 8.39 1.73
N GLY A 98 1.84 9.72 1.58
CA GLY A 98 1.79 10.41 0.30
C GLY A 98 0.40 10.41 -0.35
N PHE A 99 0.39 10.74 -1.64
CA PHE A 99 -0.79 10.88 -2.48
C PHE A 99 -0.69 9.88 -3.63
N LEU A 100 -1.73 9.04 -3.75
CA LEU A 100 -1.89 8.19 -4.91
C LEU A 100 -2.95 8.79 -5.84
N SER A 101 -2.57 9.07 -7.07
CA SER A 101 -3.46 9.58 -8.11
C SER A 101 -3.74 8.50 -9.14
N LEU A 102 -5.02 8.32 -9.47
CA LEU A 102 -5.49 7.38 -10.48
C LEU A 102 -6.12 8.19 -11.61
N ASP A 103 -5.50 8.13 -12.77
CA ASP A 103 -5.99 8.73 -13.99
C ASP A 103 -6.87 7.74 -14.74
N ILE A 104 -8.17 8.07 -14.81
CA ILE A 104 -9.19 7.25 -15.45
C ILE A 104 -9.67 7.95 -16.71
N THR A 105 -9.35 7.38 -17.85
CA THR A 105 -9.79 7.91 -19.15
C THR A 105 -11.25 7.53 -19.43
N PHE A 106 -12.00 8.42 -20.10
CA PHE A 106 -13.43 8.24 -20.34
C PHE A 106 -13.80 6.98 -21.14
N HIS A 107 -12.91 6.48 -22.02
CA HIS A 107 -13.12 5.21 -22.73
C HIS A 107 -13.16 3.98 -21.80
N LEU A 108 -12.63 4.10 -20.57
CA LEU A 108 -12.75 3.05 -19.55
C LEU A 108 -14.12 3.09 -18.82
N MET A 109 -14.90 4.16 -19.01
CA MET A 109 -16.12 4.49 -18.26
C MET A 109 -17.42 4.22 -19.02
N GLU A 110 -17.41 3.42 -20.09
CA GLU A 110 -18.60 3.15 -20.89
C GLU A 110 -19.47 2.01 -20.30
N GLY A 111 -20.77 2.30 -20.11
CA GLY A 111 -21.80 1.34 -19.69
C GLY A 111 -21.61 0.78 -18.27
N LYS A 112 -21.89 -0.52 -18.08
CA LYS A 112 -21.85 -1.24 -16.78
C LYS A 112 -20.47 -1.20 -16.06
N LYS A 113 -19.42 -0.69 -16.71
CA LYS A 113 -18.06 -0.55 -16.14
C LYS A 113 -17.96 0.63 -15.18
N LEU A 114 -18.83 1.64 -15.33
CA LEU A 114 -18.83 2.83 -14.48
C LEU A 114 -19.09 2.47 -13.02
N ASP A 115 -20.17 1.73 -12.73
CA ASP A 115 -20.56 1.35 -11.36
C ASP A 115 -19.43 0.57 -10.66
N LYS A 116 -18.81 -0.37 -11.38
CA LYS A 116 -17.67 -1.13 -10.86
C LYS A 116 -16.48 -0.22 -10.55
N THR A 117 -16.21 0.77 -11.40
CA THR A 117 -15.11 1.71 -11.18
C THR A 117 -15.37 2.60 -9.97
N VAL A 118 -16.59 3.14 -9.86
CA VAL A 118 -17.02 3.92 -8.69
C VAL A 118 -16.89 3.09 -7.42
N TRP A 119 -17.38 1.85 -7.42
CA TRP A 119 -17.25 0.95 -6.28
C TRP A 119 -15.79 0.68 -5.88
N ASN A 120 -14.93 0.44 -6.88
CA ASN A 120 -13.51 0.23 -6.65
C ASN A 120 -12.84 1.48 -6.06
N LEU A 121 -13.17 2.68 -6.56
CA LEU A 121 -12.66 3.94 -6.02
C LEU A 121 -13.10 4.16 -4.57
N LEU A 122 -14.39 3.95 -4.28
CA LEU A 122 -14.94 4.09 -2.92
C LEU A 122 -14.26 3.14 -1.93
N LYS A 123 -13.96 1.91 -2.35
CA LYS A 123 -13.32 0.89 -1.51
C LYS A 123 -11.80 0.92 -1.51
N PHE A 124 -11.20 1.73 -2.37
CA PHE A 124 -9.75 1.71 -2.60
C PHE A 124 -8.96 1.94 -1.32
N TYR A 125 -9.42 2.85 -0.47
CA TYR A 125 -8.77 3.16 0.78
C TYR A 125 -8.74 1.96 1.75
N THR A 126 -9.88 1.31 1.94
CA THR A 126 -10.00 0.09 2.76
C THR A 126 -9.15 -1.04 2.17
N PHE A 127 -9.14 -1.20 0.86
CA PHE A 127 -8.32 -2.20 0.15
C PHE A 127 -6.83 -2.02 0.47
N VAL A 128 -6.30 -0.80 0.33
CA VAL A 128 -4.88 -0.53 0.60
C VAL A 128 -4.54 -0.79 2.07
N LYS A 129 -5.33 -0.27 3.01
CA LYS A 129 -5.07 -0.47 4.45
C LYS A 129 -5.10 -1.93 4.85
N TYR A 130 -6.04 -2.69 4.30
CA TYR A 130 -6.11 -4.13 4.51
C TYR A 130 -4.81 -4.80 4.05
N HIS A 131 -4.38 -4.56 2.80
CA HIS A 131 -3.18 -5.19 2.26
C HIS A 131 -1.88 -4.79 2.97
N VAL A 132 -1.78 -3.55 3.45
CA VAL A 132 -0.64 -3.11 4.28
C VAL A 132 -0.59 -3.93 5.59
N LYS A 133 -1.72 -4.06 6.29
CA LYS A 133 -1.80 -4.86 7.53
C LYS A 133 -1.51 -6.34 7.27
N SER A 134 -2.09 -6.92 6.22
CA SER A 134 -1.84 -8.31 5.82
C SER A 134 -0.37 -8.55 5.50
N THR A 135 0.28 -7.62 4.79
CA THR A 135 1.71 -7.70 4.46
C THR A 135 2.58 -7.66 5.71
N ARG A 136 2.27 -6.76 6.66
CA ARG A 136 2.95 -6.72 7.96
C ARG A 136 2.81 -8.04 8.72
N GLY A 137 1.59 -8.58 8.78
CA GLY A 137 1.32 -9.88 9.40
C GLY A 137 2.11 -11.02 8.73
N PHE A 138 2.18 -11.01 7.40
CA PHE A 138 2.97 -11.97 6.62
C PHE A 138 4.47 -11.87 6.91
N ILE A 139 5.03 -10.66 6.94
CA ILE A 139 6.43 -10.43 7.29
C ILE A 139 6.71 -10.95 8.71
N HIS A 140 5.87 -10.61 9.69
CA HIS A 140 6.01 -11.11 11.06
C HIS A 140 5.95 -12.64 11.12
N ARG A 141 5.02 -13.28 10.41
CA ARG A 141 4.93 -14.75 10.35
C ARG A 141 6.22 -15.35 9.79
N ARG A 142 6.75 -14.80 8.69
CA ARG A 142 7.97 -15.29 8.05
C ARG A 142 9.20 -15.10 8.93
N LEU A 143 9.29 -13.98 9.65
CA LEU A 143 10.37 -13.73 10.61
C LEU A 143 10.33 -14.74 11.77
N ARG A 144 9.16 -15.04 12.32
CA ARG A 144 9.01 -16.06 13.39
C ARG A 144 9.41 -17.44 12.92
N MET A 145 9.01 -17.85 11.72
CA MET A 145 9.43 -19.14 11.14
C MET A 145 10.95 -19.22 11.01
N ARG A 146 11.60 -18.17 10.48
CA ARG A 146 13.06 -18.13 10.33
C ARG A 146 13.79 -18.16 11.68
N LEU A 147 13.26 -17.45 12.67
CA LEU A 147 13.79 -17.47 14.03
C LEU A 147 13.66 -18.86 14.65
N GLY A 148 12.50 -19.53 14.48
CA GLY A 148 12.29 -20.90 14.94
C GLY A 148 13.32 -21.86 14.36
N ASN A 149 13.53 -21.83 13.04
CA ASN A 149 14.54 -22.66 12.38
C ASN A 149 15.96 -22.39 12.88
N LEU A 150 16.31 -21.13 13.19
CA LEU A 150 17.63 -20.80 13.71
C LEU A 150 17.82 -21.31 15.14
N VAL A 151 16.80 -21.17 15.98
CA VAL A 151 16.82 -21.67 17.36
C VAL A 151 16.97 -23.19 17.38
N GLU A 152 16.29 -23.90 16.48
CA GLU A 152 16.41 -25.36 16.35
C GLU A 152 17.86 -25.77 16.01
N ILE A 153 18.50 -25.09 15.05
CA ILE A 153 19.91 -25.34 14.70
C ILE A 153 20.82 -25.13 15.91
N LEU A 154 20.62 -24.04 16.67
CA LEU A 154 21.43 -23.74 17.85
C LEU A 154 21.23 -24.78 18.97
N GLN A 155 19.99 -25.23 19.18
CA GLN A 155 19.67 -26.25 20.18
C GLN A 155 20.34 -27.59 19.81
N ASN A 156 20.28 -27.99 18.55
CA ASN A 156 20.92 -29.22 18.08
C ASN A 156 22.44 -29.17 18.22
N ALA A 157 23.08 -28.03 17.86
CA ALA A 157 24.52 -27.86 18.04
C ALA A 157 24.95 -27.95 19.52
N GLY A 158 24.16 -27.39 20.44
CA GLY A 158 24.42 -27.50 21.88
C GLY A 158 24.34 -28.93 22.40
N ILE A 159 23.36 -29.71 21.92
CA ILE A 159 23.21 -31.13 22.28
C ILE A 159 24.39 -31.96 21.75
N GLU A 160 24.83 -31.72 20.51
CA GLU A 160 25.99 -32.41 19.93
C GLU A 160 27.28 -32.15 20.74
N GLU A 161 27.54 -30.91 21.16
CA GLU A 161 28.69 -30.59 22.02
C GLU A 161 28.65 -31.31 23.38
N GLU A 162 27.46 -31.42 23.97
CA GLU A 162 27.28 -32.07 25.27
C GLU A 162 27.45 -33.60 25.16
N GLN A 163 26.98 -34.20 24.06
CA GLN A 163 27.23 -35.62 23.75
C GLN A 163 28.73 -35.92 23.58
N ILE A 164 29.46 -35.08 22.82
CA ILE A 164 30.90 -35.24 22.61
C ILE A 164 31.65 -35.12 23.95
N LYS A 165 31.30 -34.16 24.81
CA LYS A 165 31.91 -34.01 26.15
C LYS A 165 31.67 -35.24 27.02
N ASN A 166 30.45 -35.78 27.01
CA ASN A 166 30.10 -36.96 27.78
C ASN A 166 30.82 -38.24 27.29
N GLU A 167 31.00 -38.42 25.98
CA GLU A 167 31.79 -39.53 25.42
C GLU A 167 33.27 -39.44 25.81
N VAL A 168 33.88 -38.26 25.67
CA VAL A 168 35.30 -38.04 26.03
C VAL A 168 35.53 -38.26 27.53
N GLN A 169 34.59 -37.82 28.38
CA GLN A 169 34.68 -38.01 29.82
C GLN A 169 34.44 -39.47 30.26
N GLY A 170 33.60 -40.21 29.51
CA GLY A 170 33.42 -41.66 29.68
C GLY A 170 34.67 -42.45 29.31
N MET A 171 35.32 -42.13 28.19
CA MET A 171 36.59 -42.75 27.77
C MET A 171 37.74 -42.51 28.76
N SER A 172 37.82 -41.30 29.34
CA SER A 172 38.87 -40.96 30.32
C SER A 172 38.74 -41.73 31.64
N ARG A 173 37.52 -42.15 32.02
CA ARG A 173 37.28 -42.99 33.22
C ARG A 173 37.61 -44.47 33.03
N ILE A 174 37.55 -44.98 31.79
CA ILE A 174 37.87 -46.37 31.47
C ILE A 174 39.40 -46.61 31.50
N PHE A 175 40.21 -45.59 31.23
CA PHE A 175 41.68 -45.67 31.24
C PHE A 175 42.34 -45.51 32.62
N CYS A 176 41.57 -45.36 33.71
CA CYS A 176 42.08 -45.22 35.08
C CYS A 176 41.82 -46.45 35.99
N ILE A 177 41.50 -47.61 35.43
CA ILE A 177 41.42 -48.90 36.14
C ILE A 177 42.53 -49.81 35.61
#